data_AF-A0A2P2K182-F1
#
_entry.id   AF-A0A2P2K182-F1
#
_cell.length_a   1.000
_cell.length_b   1.000
_cell.length_c   1.000
_cell.angle_alpha   90.00
_cell.angle_beta   90.00
_cell.angle_gamma   90.00
#
_symmetry.space_group_name_H-M   'P 1'
#
loop_
_entity.id
_entity.type
_entity.pdbx_description
1 polymer ?
#
loop_
_entity_poly.entity_id
_entity_poly.type
_entity_poly.pdbx_seq_one_letter_code
_entity_poly.pdbx_strand_id
1 'polypeptide(L)'
;MFSDVWFQVLLYGGQVVSWKNERKEELLFMSSKAIWKPPKAIRGGIPVCFPQFGNLGSLEQHGFARNRLWSVDNDPSPLPPAKNQSSVDLILKSTEEDLKIWPRRYV
;
A
#
# COMPACT_ATOMS: atom_id res chain seq x y z
N MET A 1 24.77 -18.33 1.51
CA MET A 1 23.86 -18.07 2.64
C MET A 1 22.80 -17.14 2.09
N PHE A 2 21.56 -17.61 1.92
CA PHE A 2 20.49 -16.75 1.41
C PHE A 2 20.22 -15.68 2.48
N SER A 3 20.17 -14.42 2.07
CA SER A 3 19.70 -13.36 2.96
C SER A 3 18.21 -13.59 3.21
N ASP A 4 17.82 -13.83 4.47
CA ASP A 4 16.42 -14.00 4.87
C ASP A 4 15.68 -12.64 4.97
N VAL A 5 16.01 -11.70 4.07
CA VAL A 5 15.33 -10.39 3.98
C VAL A 5 14.07 -10.56 3.15
N TRP A 6 12.94 -10.18 3.71
CA TRP A 6 11.67 -10.16 2.97
C TRP A 6 10.75 -9.07 3.50
N PHE A 7 9.79 -8.71 2.67
CA PHE A 7 8.70 -7.81 3.02
C PHE A 7 7.38 -8.45 2.61
N GLN A 8 6.29 -8.04 3.26
CA GLN A 8 4.95 -8.42 2.88
C GLN A 8 4.12 -7.19 2.62
N VAL A 9 3.43 -7.22 1.49
CA VAL A 9 2.50 -6.19 1.05
C VAL A 9 1.12 -6.80 0.88
N LEU A 10 0.09 -6.06 1.26
CA LEU A 10 -1.30 -6.39 0.99
C LEU A 10 -1.78 -5.66 -0.25
N LEU A 11 -2.55 -6.35 -1.10
CA LEU A 11 -3.30 -5.69 -2.18
C LEU A 11 -4.32 -4.70 -1.63
N TYR A 12 -4.93 -5.00 -0.48
CA TYR A 12 -5.80 -4.04 0.18
C TYR A 12 -4.97 -2.89 0.74
N GLY A 13 -5.23 -1.69 0.24
CA GLY A 13 -4.55 -0.45 0.57
C GLY A 13 -3.14 -0.30 0.01
N GLY A 14 -2.64 -1.27 -0.78
CA GLY A 14 -1.25 -1.28 -1.26
C GLY A 14 -0.26 -1.23 -0.10
N GLN A 15 -0.63 -1.82 1.04
CA GLN A 15 -0.01 -1.52 2.33
C GLN A 15 1.08 -2.52 2.67
N VAL A 16 2.31 -2.02 2.90
CA VAL A 16 3.39 -2.85 3.46
C VAL A 16 3.10 -3.09 4.94
N VAL A 17 3.05 -4.36 5.35
CA VAL A 17 2.65 -4.79 6.70
C VAL A 17 3.75 -5.53 7.47
N SER A 18 4.83 -5.91 6.80
CA SER A 18 6.02 -6.51 7.44
C SER A 18 7.25 -6.20 6.62
N TRP A 19 8.36 -5.96 7.31
CA TRP A 19 9.69 -5.91 6.71
C TRP A 19 10.70 -6.49 7.70
N LYS A 20 11.33 -7.60 7.32
CA LYS A 20 12.34 -8.27 8.14
C LYS A 20 13.73 -8.07 7.60
N ASN A 21 14.67 -7.77 8.50
CA ASN A 21 16.09 -7.72 8.18
C ASN A 21 16.71 -9.13 8.17
N GLU A 22 18.01 -9.20 7.87
CA GLU A 22 18.78 -10.45 7.84
C GLU A 22 18.78 -11.22 9.17
N ARG A 23 18.51 -10.52 10.29
CA ARG A 23 18.39 -11.10 11.65
C ARG A 23 16.97 -11.53 11.99
N LYS A 24 16.03 -11.49 11.03
CA LYS A 24 14.60 -11.82 11.19
C LYS A 24 13.85 -10.89 12.16
N GLU A 25 14.43 -9.73 12.45
CA GLU A 25 13.79 -8.71 13.28
C GLU A 25 12.76 -7.95 12.45
N GLU A 26 11.56 -7.79 13.00
CA GLU A 26 10.52 -6.97 12.39
C GLU A 26 10.87 -5.49 12.53
N LEU A 27 10.89 -4.77 11.41
CA LEU A 27 11.22 -3.35 11.36
C LEU A 27 9.98 -2.45 11.37
N LEU A 28 8.80 -3.00 11.06
CA LEU A 28 7.55 -2.23 11.03
C LEU A 28 6.68 -2.54 12.23
N PHE A 29 6.16 -1.48 12.87
CA PHE A 29 5.14 -1.65 13.89
C PHE A 29 3.81 -2.06 13.23
N MET A 30 3.25 -3.18 13.67
CA MET A 30 1.87 -3.56 13.44
C MET A 30 1.11 -3.60 14.75
N SER A 31 -0.10 -3.04 14.78
CA SER A 31 -0.88 -3.07 16.00
C SER A 31 -1.51 -4.44 16.23
N SER A 32 -1.39 -4.97 17.45
CA SER A 32 -2.02 -6.23 17.85
C SER A 32 -3.56 -6.22 17.78
N LYS A 33 -4.19 -5.04 17.76
CA LYS A 33 -5.65 -4.89 17.55
C LYS A 33 -5.98 -4.37 16.15
N ALA A 34 -5.11 -4.58 15.16
CA ALA A 34 -5.39 -4.21 13.78
C ALA A 34 -6.56 -5.05 13.23
N ILE A 35 -7.47 -4.40 12.51
CA ILE A 35 -8.59 -5.07 11.83
C ILE A 35 -8.19 -5.26 10.38
N TRP A 36 -8.05 -6.52 9.94
CA TRP A 36 -7.58 -6.90 8.61
C TRP A 36 -8.73 -7.08 7.61
N LYS A 37 -9.82 -6.33 7.80
CA LYS A 37 -11.05 -6.45 7.00
C LYS A 37 -11.44 -5.08 6.45
N PRO A 38 -11.81 -4.99 5.16
CA PRO A 38 -12.44 -3.80 4.59
C PRO A 38 -13.68 -3.38 5.39
N PRO A 39 -14.09 -2.09 5.34
CA PRO A 39 -13.55 -1.02 4.50
C PRO A 39 -12.56 -0.08 5.20
N LYS A 40 -12.08 -0.44 6.40
CA LYS A 40 -11.19 0.44 7.19
C LYS A 40 -9.72 0.19 6.88
N ALA A 41 -8.90 1.23 6.95
CA ALA A 41 -7.46 1.13 6.86
C ALA A 41 -6.87 0.29 7.99
N ILE A 42 -5.80 -0.44 7.69
CA ILE A 42 -5.11 -1.31 8.65
C ILE A 42 -4.16 -0.46 9.52
N ARG A 43 -4.18 -0.68 10.84
CA ARG A 43 -3.36 0.08 11.79
C ARG A 43 -1.95 -0.51 11.93
N GLY A 44 -0.97 0.17 11.35
CA GLY A 44 0.45 -0.19 11.39
C GLY A 44 1.06 -0.22 9.99
N GLY A 45 2.31 -0.65 9.87
CA GLY A 45 2.99 -0.75 8.58
C GLY A 45 3.12 0.61 7.89
N ILE A 46 2.95 0.61 6.56
CA ILE A 46 3.10 1.81 5.73
C ILE A 46 1.80 2.07 4.95
N PRO A 47 0.82 2.80 5.54
CA PRO A 47 -0.44 3.13 4.87
C PRO A 47 -0.27 4.28 3.85
N VAL A 48 -0.90 4.14 2.69
CA VAL A 48 -0.89 5.18 1.64
C VAL A 48 -1.94 6.25 1.93
N CYS A 49 -1.52 7.51 2.03
CA CYS A 49 -2.41 8.67 2.14
C CYS A 49 -2.57 9.32 0.77
N PHE A 50 -3.69 9.10 0.09
CA PHE A 50 -3.97 9.67 -1.23
C PHE A 50 -5.48 9.72 -1.49
N PRO A 51 -5.99 10.81 -2.10
CA PRO A 51 -5.26 11.99 -2.60
C PRO A 51 -5.15 13.13 -1.58
N GLN A 52 -5.49 12.87 -0.32
CA GLN A 52 -5.53 13.87 0.74
C GLN A 52 -4.73 13.39 1.94
N PHE A 53 -4.04 14.31 2.63
CA PHE A 53 -3.45 14.05 3.93
C PHE A 53 -4.33 14.61 5.05
N GLY A 54 -4.55 13.83 6.11
CA GLY A 54 -5.41 14.22 7.23
C GLY A 54 -6.82 14.59 6.76
N ASN A 55 -7.38 15.63 7.36
CA ASN A 55 -8.68 16.20 7.04
C ASN A 55 -8.55 17.53 6.25
N LEU A 56 -7.49 17.70 5.46
CA LEU A 56 -7.18 18.94 4.74
C LEU A 56 -8.03 19.20 3.48
N GLY A 57 -9.13 18.46 3.29
CA GLY A 57 -10.05 18.61 2.17
C GLY A 57 -11.37 17.87 2.41
N SER A 58 -12.18 17.73 1.36
CA SER A 58 -13.55 17.19 1.44
C SER A 58 -13.65 15.67 1.48
N LEU A 59 -12.53 14.96 1.30
CA LEU A 59 -12.51 13.49 1.29
C LEU A 59 -12.40 12.94 2.71
N GLU A 60 -12.61 11.63 2.84
CA GLU A 60 -12.34 10.92 4.08
C GLU A 60 -10.89 11.15 4.57
N GLN A 61 -10.67 11.01 5.88
CA GLN A 61 -9.38 11.32 6.48
C GLN A 61 -8.27 10.46 5.84
N HIS A 62 -7.21 11.13 5.36
CA HIS A 62 -6.10 10.55 4.60
C HIS A 62 -6.46 10.00 3.20
N GLY A 63 -7.60 10.40 2.65
CA GLY A 63 -8.10 9.92 1.37
C GLY A 63 -8.48 8.44 1.41
N PHE A 64 -8.71 7.88 0.23
CA PHE A 64 -9.35 6.56 0.07
C PHE A 64 -8.40 5.46 -0.40
N ALA A 65 -7.17 5.77 -0.83
CA ALA A 65 -6.27 4.79 -1.44
C ALA A 65 -5.98 3.57 -0.52
N ARG A 66 -5.79 3.82 0.79
CA ARG A 66 -5.63 2.79 1.83
C ARG A 66 -6.86 1.93 2.11
N ASN A 67 -8.01 2.28 1.54
CA ASN A 67 -9.30 1.59 1.69
C ASN A 67 -9.77 0.92 0.39
N ARG A 68 -8.90 0.82 -0.63
CA ARG A 68 -9.19 0.22 -1.93
C ARG A 68 -8.34 -1.02 -2.18
N LEU A 69 -8.81 -1.90 -3.06
CA LEU A 69 -8.01 -3.04 -3.52
C LEU A 69 -7.13 -2.57 -4.68
N TRP A 70 -5.83 -2.77 -4.54
CA TRP A 70 -4.83 -2.55 -5.59
C TRP A 70 -4.63 -3.85 -6.37
N SER A 71 -4.09 -3.75 -7.57
CA SER A 71 -3.66 -4.92 -8.34
C SER A 71 -2.15 -4.94 -8.49
N VAL A 72 -1.57 -6.14 -8.67
CA VAL A 72 -0.19 -6.25 -9.17
C VAL A 72 -0.17 -5.72 -10.59
N ASP A 73 0.80 -4.86 -10.89
CA ASP A 73 1.07 -4.44 -12.25
C ASP A 73 1.83 -5.55 -13.00
N ASN A 74 1.25 -6.01 -14.11
CA ASN A 74 1.86 -7.04 -14.95
C ASN A 74 2.78 -6.43 -16.02
N ASP A 75 2.75 -5.12 -16.19
CA ASP A 75 3.62 -4.37 -17.10
C ASP A 75 4.41 -3.31 -16.31
N PRO A 76 5.31 -3.76 -15.41
CA PRO A 76 6.05 -2.87 -14.52
C PRO A 76 6.90 -1.88 -15.30
N SER A 77 7.27 -0.77 -14.65
CA SER A 77 8.09 0.29 -15.25
C SER A 77 9.35 -0.31 -15.91
N PRO A 78 9.75 0.18 -17.11
CA PRO A 78 10.92 -0.36 -17.83
C PRO A 78 12.26 -0.05 -17.13
N LEU A 79 12.25 0.62 -15.98
CA LEU A 79 13.44 0.84 -15.18
C LEU A 79 13.99 -0.52 -14.76
N PRO A 80 15.28 -0.81 -15.05
CA PRO A 80 15.86 -2.08 -14.66
C PRO A 80 15.76 -2.21 -13.13
N PRO A 81 15.34 -3.38 -12.61
CA PRO A 81 15.33 -3.60 -11.17
C PRO A 81 16.74 -3.32 -10.64
N ALA A 82 16.81 -2.58 -9.53
CA ALA A 82 18.08 -2.38 -8.85
C ALA A 82 18.74 -3.76 -8.62
N LYS A 83 20.03 -3.89 -8.98
CA LYS A 83 20.75 -5.17 -8.85
C LYS A 83 20.56 -5.75 -7.45
N ASN A 84 20.19 -7.02 -7.36
CA ASN A 84 19.96 -7.78 -6.12
C ASN A 84 18.79 -7.32 -5.24
N GLN A 85 17.74 -6.71 -5.80
CA GLN A 85 16.55 -6.34 -5.03
C GLN A 85 15.29 -7.09 -5.51
N SER A 86 14.45 -7.51 -4.56
CA SER A 86 13.09 -7.97 -4.85
C SER A 86 12.17 -6.75 -4.95
N SER A 87 11.34 -6.69 -5.98
CA SER A 87 10.38 -5.60 -6.20
C SER A 87 9.02 -6.16 -6.60
N VAL A 88 7.98 -5.36 -6.37
CA VAL A 88 6.63 -5.59 -6.86
C VAL A 88 6.01 -4.22 -7.14
N ASP A 89 5.40 -4.07 -8.30
CA ASP A 89 4.68 -2.86 -8.67
C ASP A 89 3.19 -3.09 -8.40
N LEU A 90 2.58 -2.18 -7.65
CA LEU A 90 1.14 -2.18 -7.37
C LEU A 90 0.51 -0.94 -7.99
N ILE A 91 -0.64 -1.14 -8.61
CA ILE A 91 -1.37 -0.13 -9.37
C ILE A 91 -2.78 0.05 -8.77
N LEU A 92 -3.22 1.30 -8.64
CA LEU A 92 -4.54 1.67 -8.13
C LEU A 92 -5.28 2.45 -9.20
N LYS A 93 -6.20 1.80 -9.91
CA LYS A 93 -6.94 2.43 -11.00
C LYS A 93 -8.20 3.13 -10.49
N SER A 94 -8.54 4.28 -11.07
CA SER A 94 -9.80 4.97 -10.75
C SER A 94 -11.01 4.10 -11.06
N THR A 95 -11.94 3.99 -10.11
CA THR A 95 -13.26 3.36 -10.30
C THR A 95 -14.34 4.41 -10.52
N GLU A 96 -15.51 4.01 -11.02
CA GLU A 96 -16.68 4.90 -11.13
C GLU A 96 -17.12 5.44 -9.76
N GLU A 97 -16.96 4.65 -8.69
CA GLU A 97 -17.22 5.07 -7.32
C GLU A 97 -16.26 6.17 -6.86
N ASP A 98 -14.98 6.04 -7.19
CA ASP A 98 -13.97 7.05 -6.84
C ASP A 98 -14.21 8.35 -7.60
N LEU A 99 -14.61 8.28 -8.88
CA LEU A 99 -14.92 9.45 -9.70
C LEU A 99 -16.14 10.24 -9.20
N LYS A 100 -17.07 9.60 -8.48
CA LYS A 100 -18.22 10.28 -7.83
C LYS A 100 -17.76 11.19 -6.68
N ILE A 101 -16.71 10.81 -5.95
CA ILE A 101 -16.23 11.56 -4.77
C ILE A 101 -15.00 12.43 -5.09
N TRP A 102 -14.22 12.04 -6.09
CA TRP A 102 -13.04 12.76 -6.55
C TRP A 102 -12.95 12.67 -8.08
N PRO A 103 -13.45 13.69 -8.82
CA PRO A 103 -13.62 13.63 -10.27
C PRO A 103 -12.28 13.85 -11.02
N ARG A 104 -11.27 13.06 -10.68
CA ARG A 104 -9.93 13.04 -11.28
C ARG A 104 -9.58 11.59 -11.58
N ARG A 105 -9.15 11.33 -12.81
CA ARG A 105 -8.64 10.00 -13.19
C ARG A 105 -7.22 9.83 -12.68
N TYR A 106 -6.90 8.60 -12.30
CA TYR A 106 -5.58 8.19 -11.82
C TYR A 106 -5.35 6.72 -12.19
N VAL A 107 -4.08 6.33 -12.18
CA VAL A 107 -3.57 5.02 -12.60
C VAL A 107 -2.55 4.56 -11.57
#